data_AF-E8ZI86-F1
#
_entry.id   AF-E8ZI86-F1
#
_cell.length_a   1.000
_cell.length_b   1.000
_cell.length_c   1.000
_cell.angle_alpha   90.00
_cell.angle_beta   90.00
_cell.angle_gamma   90.00
#
_symmetry.space_group_name_H-M   'P 1'
#
loop_
_entity.id
_entity.type
_entity.pdbx_description
1 polymer ?
#
loop_
_entity_poly.entity_id
_entity_poly.type
_entity_poly.pdbx_seq_one_letter_code
_entity_poly.pdbx_strand_id
1 'polypeptide(L)'
;MSKSALPFFGVGGLGAASMGGYMFLKGERMQPIQTQQEVTFKSRYAKAILEEGSALWNTKFEALKGGSEPIHSVLKEAKSKASKEGEEAKNLHKKGCLEIYASNLKEISYLEDFKTYCARNIKDQVGNSKTWISGGEDNGSPWNAQLTKLKDHSKTNNSPLDKTLGDLKNSLTGESTSWDKDKRKVLKDWCDASQKEIFEGDTNFRFVHVGLYCFSN
;
A
#
# COMPACT_ATOMS: atom_id res chain seq x y z
N MET A 1 82.15 5.06 15.02
CA MET A 1 82.69 6.28 14.40
C MET A 1 81.75 6.71 13.29
N SER A 2 81.46 8.00 13.22
CA SER A 2 80.55 8.65 12.27
C SER A 2 81.05 8.54 10.82
N LYS A 3 80.12 8.70 9.86
CA LYS A 3 80.08 9.87 8.97
C LYS A 3 78.91 9.74 7.97
N SER A 4 77.91 10.57 8.20
CA SER A 4 76.90 10.98 7.22
C SER A 4 77.51 11.90 6.16
N ALA A 5 76.93 11.90 4.96
CA ALA A 5 76.81 13.12 4.14
C ALA A 5 75.74 12.92 3.05
N LEU A 6 74.64 13.66 3.20
CA LEU A 6 73.74 14.09 2.13
C LEU A 6 74.06 15.55 1.81
N PRO A 7 73.85 15.97 0.56
CA PRO A 7 73.04 17.17 0.32
C PRO A 7 72.11 16.98 -0.92
N PHE A 8 71.22 17.88 -1.32
CA PHE A 8 70.20 18.77 -0.71
C PHE A 8 69.51 19.47 -1.92
N PHE A 9 68.31 20.03 -1.70
CA PHE A 9 67.49 20.90 -2.58
C PHE A 9 66.66 20.20 -3.67
N GLY A 10 65.35 20.39 -3.82
CA GLY A 10 64.38 21.25 -3.15
C GLY A 10 63.14 21.49 -4.05
N VAL A 11 61.99 21.83 -3.42
CA VAL A 11 60.72 22.36 -3.99
C VAL A 11 59.85 21.33 -4.73
N GLY A 12 58.55 21.11 -4.48
CA GLY A 12 57.51 21.75 -3.69
C GLY A 12 56.16 21.48 -4.39
N GLY A 13 55.09 21.09 -3.66
CA GLY A 13 53.73 21.04 -4.21
C GLY A 13 52.80 19.99 -3.59
N LEU A 14 51.93 20.43 -2.69
CA LEU A 14 50.72 19.72 -2.22
C LEU A 14 49.65 19.70 -3.34
N GLY A 15 48.96 18.58 -3.56
CA GLY A 15 47.79 18.56 -4.44
C GLY A 15 47.10 17.21 -4.63
N ALA A 16 45.96 17.06 -3.98
CA ALA A 16 44.75 16.33 -4.38
C ALA A 16 44.77 14.81 -4.71
N ALA A 17 43.88 14.11 -4.02
CA ALA A 17 43.47 12.74 -4.26
C ALA A 17 42.80 12.53 -5.63
N SER A 18 43.04 11.37 -6.25
CA SER A 18 42.08 10.72 -7.15
C SER A 18 42.29 9.20 -7.22
N MET A 19 41.32 8.51 -6.64
CA MET A 19 40.67 7.26 -7.04
C MET A 19 41.27 6.45 -8.20
N GLY A 20 41.50 5.15 -7.97
CA GLY A 20 41.61 4.18 -9.07
C GLY A 20 42.36 2.88 -8.74
N GLY A 21 41.94 2.13 -7.72
CA GLY A 21 42.55 0.84 -7.37
C GLY A 21 41.55 -0.32 -7.46
N TYR A 22 41.21 -0.77 -8.67
CA TYR A 22 40.60 -2.10 -8.85
C TYR A 22 41.68 -3.16 -8.63
N MET A 23 41.81 -3.66 -7.41
CA MET A 23 42.56 -4.89 -7.16
C MET A 23 41.65 -6.10 -7.43
N PHE A 24 41.92 -6.76 -8.56
CA PHE A 24 41.46 -8.11 -8.87
C PHE A 24 42.01 -9.09 -7.84
N LEU A 25 41.20 -9.47 -6.85
CA LEU A 25 41.41 -10.70 -6.06
C LEU A 25 40.53 -11.79 -6.66
N LYS A 26 41.18 -12.64 -7.44
CA LYS A 26 40.64 -13.85 -8.03
C LYS A 26 40.85 -14.97 -7.01
N GLY A 27 39.76 -15.56 -6.51
CA GLY A 27 39.82 -16.86 -5.84
C GLY A 27 39.24 -16.89 -4.44
N GLU A 28 37.92 -16.78 -4.34
CA GLU A 28 37.07 -17.65 -3.52
C GLU A 28 35.63 -17.39 -3.96
N ARG A 29 34.91 -18.45 -4.34
CA ARG A 29 33.51 -18.35 -4.73
C ARG A 29 32.68 -18.05 -3.47
N MET A 30 32.66 -16.80 -3.03
CA MET A 30 31.51 -16.25 -2.35
C MET A 30 30.36 -16.33 -3.35
N GLN A 31 29.56 -17.39 -3.25
CA GLN A 31 28.20 -17.34 -3.76
C GLN A 31 27.59 -16.08 -3.13
N PRO A 32 26.98 -15.18 -3.91
CA PRO A 32 26.22 -14.10 -3.30
C PRO A 32 25.21 -14.78 -2.40
N ILE A 33 25.31 -14.57 -1.09
CA ILE A 33 24.19 -14.78 -0.19
C ILE A 33 23.14 -13.85 -0.76
N GLN A 34 22.26 -14.37 -1.62
CA GLN A 34 20.97 -13.76 -1.87
C GLN A 34 20.29 -13.83 -0.51
N THR A 35 20.53 -12.83 0.33
CA THR A 35 19.60 -12.48 1.37
C THR A 35 18.32 -12.19 0.62
N GLN A 36 17.42 -13.18 0.49
CA GLN A 36 16.05 -12.93 0.12
C GLN A 36 15.56 -11.96 1.17
N GLN A 37 15.57 -10.67 0.83
CA GLN A 37 15.14 -9.62 1.74
C GLN A 37 13.71 -10.00 2.12
N GLU A 38 13.52 -10.38 3.38
CA GLU A 38 12.22 -10.83 3.83
C GLU A 38 11.22 -9.71 3.57
N VAL A 39 10.25 -9.98 2.69
CA VAL A 39 9.21 -9.02 2.37
C VAL A 39 8.36 -8.90 3.61
N THR A 40 8.42 -7.74 4.26
CA THR A 40 7.59 -7.40 5.42
C THR A 40 6.36 -6.62 5.00
N PHE A 41 5.37 -6.53 5.89
CA PHE A 41 4.25 -5.60 5.72
C PHE A 41 4.75 -4.18 5.46
N LYS A 42 5.78 -3.74 6.19
CA LYS A 42 6.43 -2.43 6.00
C LYS A 42 6.96 -2.21 4.59
N SER A 43 7.63 -3.21 4.00
CA SER A 43 8.17 -3.07 2.66
C SER A 43 7.09 -2.99 1.57
N ARG A 44 5.98 -3.72 1.74
CA ARG A 44 4.90 -3.79 0.75
C ARG A 44 3.87 -2.67 0.90
N TYR A 45 3.54 -2.32 2.14
CA TYR A 45 2.44 -1.41 2.49
C TYR A 45 2.96 -0.12 3.16
N ALA A 46 4.11 0.37 2.70
CA ALA A 46 4.77 1.55 3.27
C ALA A 46 3.88 2.80 3.32
N LYS A 47 2.89 2.89 2.41
CA LYS A 47 1.93 4.00 2.30
C LYS A 47 0.65 3.79 3.11
N ALA A 48 0.46 2.61 3.69
CA ALA A 48 -0.77 2.26 4.39
C ALA A 48 -0.72 2.50 5.90
N ILE A 49 0.47 2.67 6.49
CA ILE A 49 0.57 2.86 7.94
C ILE A 49 -0.09 4.18 8.37
N LEU A 50 -0.73 4.17 9.54
CA LEU A 50 -1.37 5.35 10.09
C LEU A 50 -0.31 6.26 10.72
N GLU A 51 -0.41 7.55 10.44
CA GLU A 51 0.47 8.55 11.03
C GLU A 51 0.17 8.73 12.51
N GLU A 52 1.19 9.11 13.28
CA GLU A 52 1.01 9.48 14.68
C GLU A 52 0.04 10.66 14.79
N GLY A 53 -0.87 10.61 15.75
CA GLY A 53 -1.92 11.63 15.91
C GLY A 53 -3.08 11.57 14.91
N SER A 54 -3.05 10.66 13.93
CA SER A 54 -4.15 10.51 12.97
C SER A 54 -5.46 10.09 13.66
N ALA A 55 -6.56 10.76 13.31
CA ALA A 55 -7.90 10.37 13.75
C ALA A 55 -8.29 8.94 13.29
N LEU A 56 -7.64 8.41 12.25
CA LEU A 56 -7.84 7.04 11.77
C LEU A 56 -7.50 6.01 12.86
N TRP A 57 -6.60 6.30 13.79
CA TRP A 57 -6.34 5.40 14.93
C TRP A 57 -7.62 5.12 15.72
N ASN A 58 -8.41 6.15 16.00
CA ASN A 58 -9.69 5.98 16.71
C ASN A 58 -10.69 5.21 15.84
N THR A 59 -10.81 5.54 14.55
CA THR A 59 -11.71 4.82 13.63
C THR A 59 -11.38 3.34 13.56
N LYS A 60 -10.09 2.98 13.47
CA LYS A 60 -9.66 1.58 13.39
C LYS A 60 -9.76 0.85 14.73
N PHE A 61 -9.58 1.56 15.84
CA PHE A 61 -9.84 1.02 17.17
C PHE A 61 -11.33 0.70 17.38
N GLU A 62 -12.24 1.56 16.90
CA GLU A 62 -13.68 1.26 16.91
C GLU A 62 -14.02 0.05 16.01
N ALA A 63 -13.35 -0.10 14.88
CA ALA A 63 -13.47 -1.30 14.04
C ALA A 63 -12.97 -2.56 14.76
N LEU A 64 -11.88 -2.48 15.53
CA LEU A 64 -11.36 -3.58 16.35
C LEU A 64 -12.37 -4.00 17.43
N LYS A 65 -12.99 -3.03 18.10
CA LYS A 65 -14.02 -3.26 19.13
C LYS A 65 -15.23 -4.00 18.59
N GLY A 66 -15.79 -3.51 17.48
CA GLY A 66 -17.03 -4.04 16.89
C GLY A 66 -16.83 -5.20 15.92
N GLY A 67 -15.59 -5.49 15.53
CA GLY A 67 -15.27 -6.47 14.50
C GLY A 67 -15.15 -7.91 15.00
N SER A 68 -14.72 -8.79 14.09
CA SER A 68 -14.33 -10.17 14.39
C SER A 68 -13.16 -10.26 15.37
N GLU A 69 -12.93 -11.43 15.93
CA GLU A 69 -11.75 -11.66 16.78
C GLU A 69 -10.47 -11.57 15.93
N PRO A 70 -9.51 -10.68 16.25
CA PRO A 70 -8.27 -10.58 15.51
C PRO A 70 -7.41 -11.83 15.73
N ILE A 71 -6.46 -12.09 14.84
CA ILE A 71 -5.55 -13.23 14.96
C ILE A 71 -4.33 -12.85 15.82
N HIS A 72 -3.82 -11.63 15.68
CA HIS A 72 -2.66 -11.12 16.40
C HIS A 72 -2.93 -10.99 17.90
N SER A 73 -2.06 -11.58 18.73
CA SER A 73 -2.27 -11.71 20.17
C SER A 73 -2.45 -10.37 20.89
N VAL A 74 -1.64 -9.36 20.56
CA VAL A 74 -1.75 -8.02 21.16
C VAL A 74 -3.04 -7.31 20.73
N LEU A 75 -3.55 -7.58 19.52
CA LEU A 75 -4.84 -7.02 19.10
C LEU A 75 -6.01 -7.70 19.82
N LYS A 76 -5.91 -9.00 20.14
CA LYS A 76 -6.89 -9.69 21.00
C LYS A 76 -6.91 -9.07 22.40
N GLU A 77 -5.74 -8.79 22.96
CA GLU A 77 -5.64 -8.13 24.26
C GLU A 77 -6.22 -6.70 24.24
N ALA A 78 -5.89 -5.93 23.20
CA ALA A 78 -6.47 -4.60 23.01
C ALA A 78 -8.00 -4.65 22.97
N LYS A 79 -8.57 -5.61 22.21
CA LYS A 79 -10.02 -5.78 22.10
C LYS A 79 -10.66 -6.18 23.42
N SER A 80 -10.07 -7.11 24.17
CA SER A 80 -10.61 -7.58 25.46
C SER A 80 -10.66 -6.46 26.51
N LYS A 81 -9.70 -5.53 26.48
CA LYS A 81 -9.62 -4.37 27.38
C LYS A 81 -10.46 -3.16 26.94
N ALA A 82 -10.95 -3.13 25.69
CA ALA A 82 -11.55 -1.95 25.09
C ALA A 82 -12.84 -1.44 25.76
N SER A 83 -13.50 -2.24 26.59
CA SER A 83 -14.72 -1.86 27.32
C SER A 83 -14.46 -1.24 28.70
N LYS A 84 -13.26 -1.42 29.28
CA LYS A 84 -12.96 -1.00 30.66
C LYS A 84 -11.75 -0.07 30.76
N GLU A 85 -10.78 -0.24 29.87
CA GLU A 85 -9.47 0.42 29.93
C GLU A 85 -9.18 1.11 28.60
N GLY A 86 -9.97 2.14 28.29
CA GLY A 86 -10.00 2.74 26.94
C GLY A 86 -8.65 3.23 26.42
N GLU A 87 -7.82 3.84 27.26
CA GLU A 87 -6.51 4.35 26.84
C GLU A 87 -5.45 3.24 26.74
N GLU A 88 -5.45 2.29 27.67
CA GLU A 88 -4.56 1.12 27.61
C GLU A 88 -4.85 0.26 26.39
N ALA A 89 -6.13 0.00 26.12
CA ALA A 89 -6.58 -0.74 24.94
C ALA A 89 -6.15 -0.06 23.63
N LYS A 90 -6.20 1.28 23.56
CA LYS A 90 -5.70 2.03 22.39
C LYS A 90 -4.18 1.92 22.23
N ASN A 91 -3.43 1.94 23.32
CA ASN A 91 -1.98 1.75 23.29
C ASN A 91 -1.61 0.33 22.83
N LEU A 92 -2.32 -0.69 23.31
CA LEU A 92 -2.16 -2.07 22.83
C LEU A 92 -2.54 -2.21 21.36
N HIS A 93 -3.61 -1.56 20.91
CA HIS A 93 -4.00 -1.56 19.50
C HIS A 93 -2.89 -1.00 18.61
N LYS A 94 -2.36 0.18 18.94
CA LYS A 94 -1.22 0.77 18.23
C LYS A 94 -0.01 -0.16 18.23
N LYS A 95 0.34 -0.71 19.39
CA LYS A 95 1.46 -1.65 19.54
C LYS A 95 1.29 -2.88 18.65
N GLY A 96 0.13 -3.53 18.69
CA GLY A 96 -0.17 -4.70 17.87
C GLY A 96 -0.10 -4.39 16.38
N CYS A 97 -0.57 -3.21 15.95
CA CYS A 97 -0.46 -2.78 14.57
C CYS A 97 0.98 -2.54 14.12
N LEU A 98 1.84 -1.98 14.99
CA LEU A 98 3.26 -1.80 14.69
C LEU A 98 4.02 -3.12 14.64
N GLU A 99 3.65 -4.09 15.49
CA GLU A 99 4.21 -5.45 15.46
C GLU A 99 3.87 -6.15 14.14
N ILE A 100 2.60 -6.16 13.72
CA ILE A 100 2.19 -6.70 12.40
C ILE A 100 2.94 -5.98 11.27
N TYR A 101 3.04 -4.64 11.32
CA TYR A 101 3.72 -3.87 10.29
C TYR A 101 5.20 -4.23 10.15
N ALA A 102 5.87 -4.56 11.25
CA ALA A 102 7.25 -5.03 11.26
C ALA A 102 7.40 -6.52 10.90
N SER A 103 6.31 -7.29 10.91
CA SER A 103 6.34 -8.73 10.70
C SER A 103 6.52 -9.13 9.23
N ASN A 104 6.87 -10.39 9.03
CA ASN A 104 7.09 -10.96 7.70
C ASN A 104 5.75 -11.18 6.99
N LEU A 105 5.65 -10.77 5.73
CA LEU A 105 4.44 -10.91 4.92
C LEU A 105 4.03 -12.36 4.67
N LYS A 106 4.95 -13.33 4.86
CA LYS A 106 4.62 -14.76 4.85
C LYS A 106 3.60 -15.14 5.93
N GLU A 107 3.45 -14.33 6.98
CA GLU A 107 2.38 -14.43 7.96
C GLU A 107 1.07 -13.84 7.41
N ILE A 108 0.57 -14.43 6.32
CA ILE A 108 -0.66 -14.03 5.63
C ILE A 108 -1.86 -13.99 6.61
N SER A 109 -1.79 -14.74 7.71
CA SER A 109 -2.76 -14.70 8.79
C SER A 109 -2.99 -13.31 9.39
N TYR A 110 -1.98 -12.43 9.37
CA TYR A 110 -2.14 -11.05 9.87
C TYR A 110 -2.59 -10.06 8.80
N LEU A 111 -2.77 -10.49 7.55
CA LEU A 111 -3.16 -9.57 6.47
C LEU A 111 -4.54 -8.95 6.71
N GLU A 112 -5.51 -9.75 7.12
CA GLU A 112 -6.87 -9.25 7.39
C GLU A 112 -6.91 -8.36 8.64
N ASP A 113 -6.14 -8.72 9.69
CA ASP A 113 -5.96 -7.86 10.86
C ASP A 113 -5.35 -6.51 10.46
N PHE A 114 -4.28 -6.55 9.66
CA PHE A 114 -3.61 -5.35 9.18
C PHE A 114 -4.55 -4.48 8.36
N LYS A 115 -5.21 -5.07 7.36
CA LYS A 115 -6.17 -4.41 6.47
C LYS A 115 -7.31 -3.74 7.24
N THR A 116 -7.86 -4.44 8.21
CA THR A 116 -9.09 -4.00 8.90
C THR A 116 -8.78 -3.02 10.03
N TYR A 117 -7.74 -3.29 10.82
CA TYR A 117 -7.50 -2.61 12.09
C TYR A 117 -6.26 -1.71 12.10
N CYS A 118 -5.36 -1.81 11.13
CA CYS A 118 -4.05 -1.14 11.21
C CYS A 118 -3.73 -0.26 10.00
N ALA A 119 -4.34 -0.53 8.86
CA ALA A 119 -4.01 0.10 7.61
C ALA A 119 -5.02 1.18 7.23
N ARG A 120 -4.50 2.25 6.63
CA ARG A 120 -5.24 3.16 5.77
C ARG A 120 -5.73 2.36 4.56
N ASN A 121 -7.04 2.34 4.36
CA ASN A 121 -7.62 1.78 3.14
C ASN A 121 -7.81 2.86 2.08
N ILE A 122 -8.21 2.47 0.87
CA ILE A 122 -8.42 3.42 -0.23
C ILE A 122 -9.45 4.49 0.14
N LYS A 123 -10.52 4.14 0.85
CA LYS A 123 -11.53 5.11 1.31
C LYS A 123 -10.94 6.14 2.28
N ASP A 124 -10.14 5.70 3.23
CA ASP A 124 -9.47 6.57 4.21
C ASP A 124 -8.52 7.55 3.50
N GLN A 125 -7.79 7.09 2.48
CA GLN A 125 -6.89 7.93 1.70
C GLN A 125 -7.63 8.98 0.87
N VAL A 126 -8.74 8.60 0.24
CA VAL A 126 -9.56 9.54 -0.54
C VAL A 126 -10.23 10.57 0.39
N GLY A 127 -10.65 10.13 1.57
CA GLY A 127 -11.34 10.97 2.54
C GLY A 127 -12.57 11.65 1.93
N ASN A 128 -12.72 12.94 2.21
CA ASN A 128 -13.84 13.76 1.73
C ASN A 128 -13.52 14.52 0.42
N SER A 129 -12.38 14.24 -0.22
CA SER A 129 -11.97 14.95 -1.44
C SER A 129 -12.81 14.60 -2.67
N LYS A 130 -13.47 13.43 -2.65
CA LYS A 130 -14.34 12.94 -3.73
C LYS A 130 -15.56 12.23 -3.15
N THR A 131 -16.67 12.32 -3.86
CA THR A 131 -17.91 11.65 -3.49
C THR A 131 -17.99 10.29 -4.18
N TRP A 132 -17.95 9.23 -3.38
CA TRP A 132 -18.20 7.87 -3.86
C TRP A 132 -19.62 7.77 -4.41
N ILE A 133 -19.79 7.05 -5.52
CA ILE A 133 -21.13 6.77 -6.03
C ILE A 133 -21.85 5.87 -5.01
N SER A 134 -22.87 6.41 -4.35
CA SER A 134 -23.62 5.73 -3.28
C SER A 134 -25.02 5.28 -3.69
N GLY A 135 -25.37 5.41 -4.98
CA GLY A 135 -26.65 4.96 -5.53
C GLY A 135 -26.70 3.44 -5.72
N GLY A 136 -27.87 2.83 -5.50
CA GLY A 136 -28.12 1.45 -5.88
C GLY A 136 -27.96 1.24 -7.38
N GLU A 137 -27.79 -0.01 -7.80
CA GLU A 137 -27.69 -0.39 -9.20
C GLU A 137 -28.96 -0.08 -10.01
N ASP A 138 -30.07 0.27 -9.35
CA ASP A 138 -31.30 0.76 -9.97
C ASP A 138 -31.22 2.24 -10.35
N ASN A 139 -30.34 3.02 -9.68
CA ASN A 139 -30.04 4.39 -10.07
C ASN A 139 -29.01 4.37 -11.22
N GLY A 140 -29.51 4.18 -12.43
CA GLY A 140 -28.68 3.90 -13.60
C GLY A 140 -27.73 5.03 -13.99
N SER A 141 -28.08 6.30 -13.75
CA SER A 141 -27.40 7.45 -14.35
C SER A 141 -25.91 7.56 -13.97
N PRO A 142 -25.51 7.53 -12.68
CA PRO A 142 -24.10 7.65 -12.32
C PRO A 142 -23.26 6.46 -12.76
N TRP A 143 -23.77 5.24 -12.58
CA TRP A 143 -23.06 4.02 -12.94
C TRP A 143 -22.94 3.86 -14.46
N ASN A 144 -23.94 4.28 -15.22
CA ASN A 144 -23.90 4.20 -16.67
C ASN A 144 -22.76 5.05 -17.25
N ALA A 145 -22.56 6.26 -16.71
CA ALA A 145 -21.44 7.12 -17.11
C ALA A 145 -20.08 6.46 -16.84
N GLN A 146 -19.90 5.80 -15.69
CA GLN A 146 -18.65 5.12 -15.36
C GLN A 146 -18.42 3.86 -16.20
N LEU A 147 -19.48 3.11 -16.52
CA LEU A 147 -19.41 1.98 -17.44
C LEU A 147 -19.01 2.42 -18.85
N THR A 148 -19.54 3.54 -19.34
CA THR A 148 -19.07 4.13 -20.61
C THR A 148 -17.59 4.48 -20.55
N LYS A 149 -17.11 5.11 -19.47
CA LYS A 149 -15.66 5.36 -19.29
C LYS A 149 -14.83 4.06 -19.22
N LEU A 150 -15.37 3.01 -18.61
CA LEU A 150 -14.69 1.71 -18.52
C LEU A 150 -14.60 1.03 -19.89
N LYS A 151 -15.67 1.10 -20.69
CA LYS A 151 -15.68 0.61 -22.08
C LYS A 151 -14.54 1.23 -22.89
N ASP A 152 -14.31 2.52 -22.71
CA ASP A 152 -13.28 3.28 -23.42
C ASP A 152 -11.90 3.21 -22.75
N HIS A 153 -11.72 2.35 -21.74
CA HIS A 153 -10.46 2.22 -21.00
C HIS A 153 -9.28 1.88 -21.92
N SER A 154 -8.24 2.72 -21.90
CA SER A 154 -6.97 2.47 -22.56
C SER A 154 -5.88 2.04 -21.57
N LYS A 155 -5.30 0.85 -21.78
CA LYS A 155 -4.20 0.33 -20.94
C LYS A 155 -2.96 1.23 -20.99
N THR A 156 -2.73 1.90 -22.12
CA THR A 156 -1.59 2.80 -22.34
C THR A 156 -1.62 3.99 -21.39
N ASN A 157 -2.82 4.47 -21.05
CA ASN A 157 -3.00 5.67 -20.23
C ASN A 157 -3.37 5.34 -18.76
N ASN A 158 -4.02 4.20 -18.52
CA ASN A 158 -4.74 3.95 -17.27
C ASN A 158 -4.34 2.66 -16.53
N SER A 159 -3.20 2.05 -16.88
CA SER A 159 -2.74 0.74 -16.36
C SER A 159 -3.66 -0.45 -16.74
N PRO A 160 -3.15 -1.70 -16.76
CA PRO A 160 -3.98 -2.86 -17.06
C PRO A 160 -5.12 -3.06 -16.04
N LEU A 161 -6.34 -3.29 -16.52
CA LEU A 161 -7.49 -3.68 -15.70
C LEU A 161 -7.24 -5.02 -15.00
N ASP A 162 -7.75 -5.17 -13.78
CA ASP A 162 -7.87 -6.47 -13.16
C ASP A 162 -8.90 -7.35 -13.88
N LYS A 163 -8.97 -8.63 -13.50
CA LYS A 163 -9.86 -9.60 -14.16
C LYS A 163 -11.32 -9.14 -14.14
N THR A 164 -11.82 -8.64 -13.02
CA THR A 164 -13.23 -8.23 -12.86
C THR A 164 -13.56 -7.06 -13.78
N LEU A 165 -12.75 -6.01 -13.79
CA LEU A 165 -12.98 -4.86 -14.66
C LEU A 165 -12.73 -5.19 -16.13
N GLY A 166 -11.76 -6.06 -16.42
CA GLY A 166 -11.48 -6.53 -17.78
C GLY A 166 -12.65 -7.33 -18.36
N ASP A 167 -13.19 -8.29 -17.59
CA ASP A 167 -14.35 -9.08 -17.98
C ASP A 167 -15.58 -8.18 -18.16
N LEU A 168 -15.80 -7.26 -17.23
CA LEU A 168 -16.89 -6.29 -17.32
C LEU A 168 -16.75 -5.44 -18.59
N LYS A 169 -15.56 -4.85 -18.85
CA LYS A 169 -15.29 -4.07 -20.07
C LYS A 169 -15.62 -4.86 -21.33
N ASN A 170 -15.19 -6.12 -21.41
CA ASN A 170 -15.42 -6.98 -22.57
C ASN A 170 -16.93 -7.26 -22.82
N SER A 171 -17.75 -7.19 -21.76
CA SER A 171 -19.21 -7.31 -21.87
C SER A 171 -19.92 -6.02 -22.32
N LEU A 172 -19.21 -4.87 -22.34
CA LEU A 172 -19.75 -3.57 -22.74
C LEU A 172 -19.68 -3.37 -24.26
N THR A 173 -20.50 -4.12 -25.00
CA THR A 173 -20.56 -4.09 -26.47
C THR A 173 -21.63 -3.13 -27.00
N GLY A 174 -21.49 -2.75 -28.28
CA GLY A 174 -22.42 -1.84 -28.97
C GLY A 174 -22.25 -0.37 -28.56
N GLU A 175 -23.09 0.52 -29.10
CA GLU A 175 -23.02 1.97 -28.85
C GLU A 175 -23.88 2.44 -27.67
N SER A 176 -24.50 1.51 -26.93
CA SER A 176 -25.37 1.87 -25.80
C SER A 176 -24.59 2.63 -24.73
N THR A 177 -25.21 3.66 -24.17
CA THR A 177 -24.79 4.33 -22.94
C THR A 177 -25.72 4.02 -21.77
N SER A 178 -26.78 3.24 -22.02
CA SER A 178 -27.68 2.69 -21.01
C SER A 178 -27.35 1.21 -20.82
N TRP A 179 -26.67 0.90 -19.72
CA TRP A 179 -26.26 -0.46 -19.41
C TRP A 179 -27.35 -1.18 -18.61
N ASP A 180 -27.34 -2.51 -18.56
CA ASP A 180 -28.28 -3.25 -17.72
C ASP A 180 -27.88 -3.20 -16.23
N LYS A 181 -28.80 -3.65 -15.37
CA LYS A 181 -28.63 -3.65 -13.92
C LYS A 181 -27.44 -4.51 -13.48
N ASP A 182 -27.20 -5.63 -14.13
CA ASP A 182 -26.15 -6.57 -13.75
C ASP A 182 -24.77 -5.96 -14.00
N LYS A 183 -24.55 -5.30 -15.13
CA LYS A 183 -23.31 -4.55 -15.41
C LYS A 183 -23.04 -3.46 -14.37
N ARG A 184 -24.07 -2.71 -13.99
CA ARG A 184 -23.95 -1.67 -12.94
C ARG A 184 -23.62 -2.29 -11.60
N LYS A 185 -24.25 -3.41 -11.26
CA LYS A 185 -23.99 -4.15 -10.03
C LYS A 185 -22.55 -4.63 -9.96
N VAL A 186 -21.99 -5.19 -11.03
CA VAL A 186 -20.59 -5.64 -11.06
C VAL A 186 -19.64 -4.47 -10.77
N LEU A 187 -19.83 -3.31 -11.41
CA LEU A 187 -18.98 -2.15 -11.16
C LEU A 187 -19.13 -1.62 -9.73
N LYS A 188 -20.37 -1.53 -9.24
CA LYS A 188 -20.67 -1.10 -7.88
C LYS A 188 -20.00 -2.00 -6.85
N ASP A 189 -20.19 -3.31 -6.96
CA ASP A 189 -19.62 -4.27 -6.03
C ASP A 189 -18.08 -4.22 -6.04
N TRP A 190 -17.48 -4.02 -7.22
CA TRP A 190 -16.03 -3.80 -7.34
C TRP A 190 -15.57 -2.52 -6.63
N CYS A 191 -16.31 -1.42 -6.77
CA CYS A 191 -16.02 -0.16 -6.06
C CYS A 191 -16.18 -0.31 -4.54
N ASP A 192 -17.23 -0.97 -4.08
CA ASP A 192 -17.50 -1.21 -2.65
C ASP A 192 -16.44 -2.12 -2.01
N ALA A 193 -15.96 -3.13 -2.73
CA ALA A 193 -14.84 -3.95 -2.30
C ALA A 193 -13.55 -3.12 -2.26
N SER A 194 -13.27 -2.36 -3.31
CA SER A 194 -12.04 -1.58 -3.45
C SER A 194 -11.88 -0.51 -2.37
N GLN A 195 -12.98 0.09 -1.88
CA GLN A 195 -12.96 1.01 -0.75
C GLN A 195 -12.25 0.45 0.49
N LYS A 196 -12.36 -0.86 0.70
CA LYS A 196 -11.85 -1.56 1.89
C LYS A 196 -10.43 -2.10 1.71
N GLU A 197 -9.89 -2.06 0.49
CA GLU A 197 -8.54 -2.54 0.21
C GLU A 197 -7.47 -1.61 0.78
N ILE A 198 -6.33 -2.21 1.13
CA ILE A 198 -5.17 -1.49 1.67
C ILE A 198 -4.70 -0.43 0.65
N PHE A 199 -4.44 0.78 1.12
CA PHE A 199 -3.85 1.81 0.28
C PHE A 199 -2.35 1.54 0.06
N GLU A 200 -2.01 1.05 -1.12
CA GLU A 200 -0.63 0.74 -1.51
C GLU A 200 0.13 1.93 -2.13
N GLY A 201 -0.53 3.08 -2.34
CA GLY A 201 0.04 4.27 -2.96
C GLY A 201 -0.71 4.72 -4.22
N ASP A 202 -0.45 5.96 -4.65
CA ASP A 202 -1.23 6.63 -5.71
C ASP A 202 -1.03 6.01 -7.10
N THR A 203 0.08 5.31 -7.31
CA THR A 203 0.40 4.62 -8.56
C THR A 203 -0.11 3.18 -8.61
N ASN A 204 -0.69 2.67 -7.52
CA ASN A 204 -1.28 1.34 -7.52
C ASN A 204 -2.50 1.32 -8.46
N PHE A 205 -2.58 0.32 -9.35
CA PHE A 205 -3.62 0.25 -10.38
C PHE A 205 -5.04 0.29 -9.79
N ARG A 206 -5.28 -0.33 -8.63
CA ARG A 206 -6.59 -0.33 -7.98
C ARG A 206 -6.98 1.06 -7.52
N PHE A 207 -6.04 1.81 -6.95
CA PHE A 207 -6.27 3.20 -6.55
C PHE A 207 -6.55 4.10 -7.77
N VAL A 208 -5.78 3.93 -8.85
CA VAL A 208 -6.02 4.63 -10.12
C VAL A 208 -7.41 4.32 -10.66
N HIS A 209 -7.80 3.04 -10.73
CA HIS A 209 -9.10 2.62 -11.27
C HIS A 209 -10.27 3.07 -10.39
N VAL A 210 -10.12 3.07 -9.06
CA VAL A 210 -11.08 3.72 -8.16
C VAL A 210 -11.25 5.19 -8.52
N GLY A 211 -10.14 5.90 -8.76
CA GLY A 211 -10.10 7.28 -9.23
C GLY A 211 -10.88 7.54 -10.51
N LEU A 212 -10.93 6.56 -11.40
CA LEU A 212 -11.57 6.65 -12.71
C LEU A 212 -13.05 6.28 -12.67
N TYR A 213 -13.44 5.30 -11.85
CA TYR A 213 -14.71 4.59 -12.01
C TYR A 213 -15.65 4.62 -10.80
N CYS A 214 -15.20 5.06 -9.62
CA CYS A 214 -15.99 4.94 -8.39
C CYS A 214 -16.54 6.27 -7.85
N PHE A 215 -16.29 7.39 -8.52
CA PHE A 215 -16.69 8.71 -8.07
C PHE A 215 -17.71 9.34 -9.01
N SER A 216 -18.70 10.04 -8.45
CA SER A 216 -19.55 10.94 -9.22
C SER A 216 -18.72 12.16 -9.64
N ASN A 217 -18.71 12.47 -10.93
CA ASN A 217 -18.19 13.74 -11.42
C ASN A 217 -19.07 14.89 -10.93
#